data_AF-A0A3A8GWN0-F1
#
_entry.id   AF-A0A3A8GWN0-F1
#
_cell.length_a   1.000
_cell.length_b   1.000
_cell.length_c   1.000
_cell.angle_alpha   90.00
_cell.angle_beta   90.00
_cell.angle_gamma   90.00
#
_symmetry.space_group_name_H-M   'P 1'
#
loop_
_entity.id
_entity.type
_entity.pdbx_description
1 polymer ?
#
loop_
_entity_poly.entity_id
_entity_poly.type
_entity_poly.pdbx_seq_one_letter_code
_entity_poly.pdbx_strand_id
1 'polypeptide(L)'
;MSEPKHPGTIQFVDGATKEVTKTVDAKEVPPSIRFAKNEAGELVPVVKIVAFQEGDRRTLREYGPEGQFLRSTVQVRNPSR
;
A
#
# COMPACT_ATOMS: atom_id res chain seq x y z
N MET A 1 17.19 1.77 14.96
CA MET A 1 17.15 2.15 13.53
C MET A 1 16.05 3.17 13.37
N SER A 2 16.36 4.37 12.88
CA SER A 2 15.35 5.40 12.66
C SER A 2 14.59 5.11 11.37
N GLU A 3 13.26 5.21 11.41
CA GLU A 3 12.43 5.05 10.21
C GLU A 3 12.78 6.15 9.18
N PRO A 4 12.78 5.84 7.87
CA PRO A 4 13.01 6.86 6.85
C PRO A 4 11.87 7.89 6.88
N LYS A 5 12.17 9.13 6.49
CA LYS A 5 11.15 10.19 6.42
C LYS A 5 10.15 9.88 5.31
N HIS A 6 8.87 9.83 5.67
CA HIS A 6 7.78 9.68 4.70
C HIS A 6 7.52 11.01 3.95
N PRO A 7 7.27 11.00 2.62
CA PRO A 7 7.06 12.22 1.82
C PRO A 7 5.73 12.96 2.05
N GLY A 8 4.89 12.53 3.00
CA GLY A 8 3.64 13.21 3.33
C GLY A 8 2.41 12.30 3.23
N THR A 9 1.97 11.95 2.03
CA THR A 9 0.68 11.27 1.81
C THR A 9 0.80 9.89 1.16
N ILE A 10 -0.26 9.10 1.30
CA ILE A 10 -0.44 7.81 0.62
C ILE A 10 -1.71 7.88 -0.23
N GLN A 11 -1.59 7.55 -1.51
CA GLN A 11 -2.72 7.46 -2.43
C GLN A 11 -3.25 6.02 -2.50
N PHE A 12 -4.55 5.85 -2.33
CA PHE A 12 -5.26 4.61 -2.60
C PHE A 12 -5.89 4.68 -3.98
N VAL A 13 -5.60 3.70 -4.81
CA VAL A 13 -6.00 3.67 -6.22
C VAL A 13 -6.79 2.39 -6.48
N ASP A 14 -7.92 2.52 -7.19
CA ASP A 14 -8.64 1.36 -7.70
C ASP A 14 -7.83 0.72 -8.84
N GLY A 15 -7.53 -0.56 -8.71
CA GLY A 15 -6.70 -1.29 -9.66
C GLY A 15 -7.35 -1.49 -11.02
N ALA A 16 -8.68 -1.51 -11.09
CA ALA A 16 -9.45 -1.68 -12.32
C ALA A 16 -9.64 -0.35 -13.05
N THR A 17 -10.09 0.71 -12.36
CA THR A 17 -10.38 2.00 -13.00
C THR A 17 -9.18 2.94 -13.07
N LYS A 18 -8.12 2.68 -12.30
CA LYS A 18 -6.95 3.56 -12.10
C LYS A 18 -7.28 4.89 -11.42
N GLU A 19 -8.48 5.05 -10.89
CA GLU A 19 -8.89 6.26 -10.18
C GLU A 19 -8.35 6.28 -8.75
N VAL A 20 -7.98 7.46 -8.28
CA VAL A 20 -7.61 7.67 -6.87
C VAL A 20 -8.90 7.67 -6.04
N THR A 21 -9.09 6.64 -5.23
CA THR A 21 -10.27 6.50 -4.37
C THR A 21 -10.11 7.28 -3.06
N LYS A 22 -8.87 7.48 -2.60
CA LYS A 22 -8.57 8.19 -1.35
C LYS A 22 -7.12 8.68 -1.33
N THR A 23 -6.89 9.82 -0.71
CA THR A 23 -5.54 10.26 -0.30
C THR A 23 -5.56 10.50 1.21
N VAL A 24 -4.57 9.98 1.93
CA VAL A 24 -4.45 10.16 3.40
C VAL A 24 -3.07 10.68 3.77
N ASP A 25 -2.97 11.39 4.90
CA ASP A 25 -1.66 11.68 5.48
C ASP A 25 -1.04 10.37 6.01
N ALA A 26 0.23 10.15 5.70
CA ALA A 26 0.94 8.96 6.11
C ALA A 26 1.06 8.84 7.63
N LYS A 27 1.00 9.96 8.37
CA LYS A 27 0.97 9.99 9.84
C LYS A 27 -0.29 9.36 10.41
N GLU A 28 -1.40 9.38 9.66
CA GLU A 28 -2.70 8.84 10.09
C GLU A 28 -2.80 7.33 9.88
N VAL A 29 -1.89 6.72 9.12
CA VAL A 29 -1.85 5.27 8.94
C VAL A 29 -0.83 4.59 9.87
N PRO A 30 -1.07 3.33 10.27
CA PRO A 30 -0.11 2.54 11.03
C PRO A 30 1.25 2.39 10.31
N PRO A 31 2.37 2.26 11.04
CA PRO A 31 3.70 2.07 10.45
C PRO A 31 3.79 0.89 9.48
N SER A 32 3.02 -0.17 9.74
CA SER A 32 2.94 -1.36 8.88
C SER A 32 2.37 -1.09 7.50
N ILE A 33 1.66 0.03 7.30
CA ILE A 33 1.15 0.50 6.00
C ILE A 33 2.03 1.63 5.46
N ARG A 34 2.64 2.43 6.35
CA ARG A 34 3.49 3.57 6.01
C ARG A 34 4.80 3.16 5.33
N PHE A 35 5.33 1.99 5.66
CA PHE A 35 6.61 1.52 5.14
C PHE A 35 6.55 0.04 4.76
N ALA A 36 7.32 -0.34 3.74
CA ALA A 36 7.52 -1.72 3.33
C ALA A 36 8.99 -1.95 2.99
N LYS A 37 9.46 -3.21 3.08
CA LYS A 37 10.81 -3.56 2.64
C LYS A 37 10.85 -3.73 1.13
N ASN A 38 11.87 -3.20 0.47
CA ASN A 38 12.17 -3.50 -0.93
C ASN A 38 12.88 -4.88 -1.06
N GLU A 39 13.25 -5.26 -2.28
CA GLU A 39 13.98 -6.51 -2.57
C GLU A 39 15.35 -6.58 -1.88
N ALA A 40 15.99 -5.43 -1.64
CA ALA A 40 17.24 -5.33 -0.89
C ALA A 40 17.04 -5.43 0.65
N GLY A 41 15.79 -5.53 1.11
CA GLY A 41 15.45 -5.60 2.54
C GLY A 41 15.42 -4.26 3.25
N GLU A 42 15.59 -3.15 2.52
CA GLU A 42 15.60 -1.79 3.04
C GLU A 42 14.17 -1.27 3.23
N LEU A 43 13.97 -0.50 4.30
CA LEU A 43 12.67 0.10 4.59
C LEU A 43 12.42 1.29 3.65
N VAL A 44 11.31 1.26 2.91
CA VAL A 44 10.94 2.27 1.91
C VAL A 44 9.54 2.84 2.24
N PRO A 45 9.33 4.16 2.13
CA PRO A 45 8.00 4.77 2.28
C PRO A 45 7.00 4.25 1.25
N VAL A 46 5.78 3.95 1.68
CA VAL A 46 4.69 3.56 0.76
C VAL A 46 3.90 4.80 0.38
N VAL A 47 3.97 5.22 -0.88
CA VAL A 47 3.24 6.43 -1.34
C VAL A 47 1.96 6.11 -2.10
N LYS A 48 1.81 4.86 -2.55
CA LYS A 48 0.68 4.43 -3.36
C LYS A 48 0.30 2.99 -3.06
N ILE A 49 -0.98 2.75 -2.88
CA ILE A 49 -1.58 1.44 -2.65
C ILE A 49 -2.64 1.22 -3.73
N VAL A 50 -2.43 0.22 -4.57
CA VAL A 50 -3.38 -0.17 -5.62
C VAL A 50 -4.16 -1.38 -5.15
N ALA A 51 -5.48 -1.25 -5.06
CA ALA A 51 -6.38 -2.32 -4.64
C ALA A 51 -7.09 -2.94 -5.84
N PHE A 52 -6.89 -4.23 -6.09
CA PHE A 52 -7.64 -5.02 -7.07
C PHE A 52 -8.67 -5.86 -6.33
N GLN A 53 -9.91 -5.87 -6.78
CA GLN A 53 -10.96 -6.74 -6.27
C GLN A 53 -11.36 -7.74 -7.37
N GLU A 54 -11.26 -9.04 -7.06
CA GLU A 54 -11.67 -10.14 -7.92
C GLU A 54 -12.55 -11.07 -7.09
N GLY A 55 -13.87 -10.96 -7.24
CA GLY A 55 -14.82 -11.72 -6.43
C GLY A 55 -14.68 -11.40 -4.93
N ASP A 56 -14.35 -12.42 -4.13
CA ASP A 56 -14.12 -12.35 -2.67
C ASP A 56 -12.67 -12.02 -2.29
N ARG A 57 -11.77 -11.97 -3.28
CA ARG A 57 -10.35 -11.69 -3.11
C ARG A 57 -10.04 -10.23 -3.37
N ARG A 58 -9.35 -9.60 -2.42
CA ARG A 58 -8.76 -8.27 -2.55
C ARG A 58 -7.25 -8.38 -2.55
N THR A 59 -6.60 -7.87 -3.60
CA THR A 59 -5.14 -7.80 -3.69
C THR A 59 -4.70 -6.35 -3.53
N LEU A 60 -3.91 -6.06 -2.51
CA LEU A 60 -3.26 -4.77 -2.31
C LEU A 60 -1.84 -4.85 -2.87
N ARG A 61 -1.45 -3.88 -3.69
CA ARG A 61 -0.07 -3.71 -4.18
C ARG A 61 0.44 -2.37 -3.69
N GLU A 62 1.58 -2.38 -3.02
CA GLU A 62 2.18 -1.21 -2.41
C GLU A 62 3.39 -0.76 -3.22
N TYR A 63 3.52 0.55 -3.39
CA TYR A 63 4.54 1.17 -4.23
C TYR A 63 5.27 2.31 -3.51
N GLY A 64 6.57 2.41 -3.79
CA GLY A 64 7.43 3.45 -3.27
C GLY A 64 7.42 4.75 -4.08
N PRO A 65 8.17 5.78 -3.64
CA PRO A 65 8.19 7.11 -4.24
C PRO A 65 8.64 7.13 -5.71
N GLU A 66 9.49 6.18 -6.11
CA GLU A 66 10.00 6.06 -7.47
C GLU A 66 9.06 5.22 -8.36
N GLY A 67 7.89 4.84 -7.84
CA GLY A 67 6.94 3.96 -8.50
C GLY A 67 7.33 2.48 -8.47
N GLN A 68 8.40 2.12 -7.75
CA GLN A 68 8.82 0.73 -7.58
C GLN A 68 7.78 -0.07 -6.80
N PHE A 69 7.56 -1.32 -7.20
CA PHE A 69 6.74 -2.27 -6.45
C PHE A 69 7.50 -2.69 -5.19
N LEU A 70 6.83 -2.66 -4.03
CA LEU A 70 7.42 -3.04 -2.75
C LEU A 70 6.93 -4.42 -2.31
N ARG A 71 5.60 -4.59 -2.21
CA ARG A 71 4.99 -5.87 -1.84
C ARG A 71 3.54 -5.96 -2.29
N SER A 72 3.00 -7.18 -2.18
CA SER A 72 1.57 -7.43 -2.35
C SER A 72 1.00 -8.23 -1.19
N THR A 73 -0.18 -7.82 -0.73
CA THR A 73 -0.95 -8.50 0.30
C THR A 73 -2.26 -8.97 -0.30
N VAL A 74 -2.58 -10.25 -0.13
CA VAL A 74 -3.88 -10.82 -0.52
C VAL A 74 -4.76 -10.90 0.72
N GLN A 75 -5.94 -10.30 0.65
CA GLN A 75 -7.00 -10.40 1.65
C GLN A 75 -8.13 -11.22 1.03
N VAL A 76 -8.52 -12.31 1.68
CA VAL A 76 -9.67 -13.12 1.27
C VAL A 76 -10.79 -12.84 2.26
N ARG A 77 -11.97 -12.45 1.76
CA ARG A 77 -13.13 -12.27 2.61
C ARG A 77 -13.70 -13.64 2.98
N ASN A 78 -13.30 -14.20 4.11
CA ASN A 78 -13.94 -15.42 4.62
C ASN A 78 -15.41 -15.11 4.98
N PRO A 79 -16.41 -15.79 4.38
CA PRO A 79 -17.83 -15.55 4.67
C PRO A 79 -18.31 -16.21 5.98
N SER A 80 -17.47 -16.33 7.02
CA SER A 80 -17.78 -17.14 8.20
C SER A 80 -17.64 -16.36 9.52
N ARG A 81 -18.73 -15.67 9.90
CA ARG A 81 -19.40 -15.87 11.18
C ARG A 81 -20.83 -15.34 11.12
#